data_AF-A0A2S2P468-F1
#
_entry.id   AF-A0A2S2P468-F1
#
_cell.length_a   1.000
_cell.length_b   1.000
_cell.length_c   1.000
_cell.angle_alpha   90.00
_cell.angle_beta   90.00
_cell.angle_gamma   90.00
#
_symmetry.space_group_name_H-M   'P 1'
#
loop_
_entity.id
_entity.type
_entity.pdbx_description
1 polymer ?
#
loop_
_entity_poly.entity_id
_entity_poly.type
_entity_poly.pdbx_seq_one_letter_code
_entity_poly.pdbx_strand_id
1 'polypeptide(L)'
;QEELNVYFTYLQVENRYKTICKRKKSIIDNNKSTGASRMDDVYEEEWKEITNNDDSILPEVLRSAKTVVINKKGGLEPKQKKMKKDSNETLLLNFLKEKEIAKESRHNEKMNLLKSLLGDK
;
A
#
# COMPACT_ATOMS: atom_id res chain seq x y z
N GLN A 1 -30.67 -23.22 -1.97
CA GLN A 1 -31.33 -21.94 -2.26
C GLN A 1 -32.02 -22.13 -3.59
N GLU A 2 -33.35 -22.01 -3.64
CA GLU A 2 -34.05 -21.85 -4.91
C GLU A 2 -33.47 -20.62 -5.60
N GLU A 3 -32.76 -20.82 -6.71
CA GLU A 3 -32.48 -19.73 -7.64
C GLU A 3 -33.83 -19.22 -8.11
N LEU A 4 -34.30 -18.12 -7.51
CA LEU A 4 -35.30 -17.28 -8.16
C LEU A 4 -34.74 -17.04 -9.56
N ASN A 5 -35.38 -17.60 -10.58
CA ASN A 5 -34.90 -17.65 -11.95
C ASN A 5 -35.02 -16.26 -12.59
N VAL A 6 -34.37 -15.28 -11.98
CA VAL A 6 -34.42 -13.86 -12.31
C VAL A 6 -33.15 -13.54 -13.07
N TYR A 7 -33.33 -13.11 -14.31
CA TYR A 7 -32.23 -12.62 -15.13
C TYR A 7 -32.10 -11.12 -14.94
N PHE A 8 -30.87 -10.66 -14.69
CA PHE A 8 -30.56 -9.24 -14.65
C PHE A 8 -29.86 -8.84 -15.93
N THR A 9 -30.29 -7.72 -16.50
CA THR A 9 -29.57 -7.07 -17.61
C THR A 9 -28.24 -6.50 -17.14
N TYR A 10 -27.27 -6.39 -18.05
CA TYR A 10 -25.97 -5.80 -17.76
C TYR A 10 -26.10 -4.39 -17.14
N LEU A 11 -27.07 -3.60 -17.61
CA LEU A 11 -27.33 -2.25 -17.12
C LEU A 11 -27.81 -2.24 -15.66
N GLN A 12 -28.61 -3.24 -15.26
CA GLN A 12 -29.05 -3.39 -13.87
C GLN A 12 -27.87 -3.74 -12.96
N VAL A 13 -27.00 -4.67 -13.40
CA VAL A 13 -25.78 -5.04 -12.67
C VAL A 13 -24.83 -3.84 -12.54
N GLU A 14 -24.60 -3.11 -13.63
CA GLU A 14 -23.75 -1.90 -13.63
C GLU A 14 -24.31 -0.81 -12.70
N ASN A 15 -25.61 -0.55 -12.76
CA ASN A 15 -26.26 0.42 -11.88
C ASN A 15 -26.18 -0.01 -10.41
N ARG A 16 -26.29 -1.31 -10.14
CA ARG A 16 -26.14 -1.84 -8.78
C ARG A 16 -24.72 -1.65 -8.27
N TYR A 17 -23.71 -2.02 -9.07
CA TYR A 17 -22.29 -1.78 -8.77
C TYR A 17 -22.01 -0.30 -8.44
N LYS A 18 -22.46 0.62 -9.30
CA LYS A 18 -22.29 2.07 -9.09
C LYS A 18 -22.94 2.53 -7.79
N THR A 19 -24.11 2.00 -7.46
CA THR A 19 -24.85 2.35 -6.23
C THR A 19 -24.09 1.88 -5.00
N ILE A 20 -23.61 0.64 -5.00
CA ILE A 20 -22.80 0.10 -3.90
C ILE A 20 -21.52 0.91 -3.74
N CYS A 21 -20.81 1.20 -4.84
CA CYS A 21 -19.57 2.00 -4.83
C CYS A 21 -19.77 3.34 -4.11
N LYS A 22 -20.85 4.05 -4.45
CA LYS A 22 -21.20 5.33 -3.84
C LYS A 22 -21.51 5.22 -2.35
N ARG A 23 -22.27 4.19 -1.93
CA ARG A 23 -22.65 3.99 -0.52
C ARG A 23 -21.47 3.56 0.33
N LYS A 24 -20.62 2.68 -0.20
CA LYS A 24 -19.41 2.18 0.45
C LYS A 24 -18.38 3.29 0.66
N LYS A 25 -18.40 4.34 -0.19
CA LYS A 25 -17.46 5.46 -0.11
C LYS A 25 -17.44 6.13 1.28
N SER A 26 -18.59 6.35 1.91
CA SER A 26 -18.62 6.99 3.25
C SER A 26 -17.95 6.12 4.32
N ILE A 27 -18.20 4.81 4.28
CA ILE A 27 -17.63 3.82 5.20
C ILE A 27 -16.11 3.74 5.01
N ILE A 28 -15.65 3.70 3.75
CA ILE A 28 -14.23 3.69 3.40
C ILE A 28 -13.55 4.97 3.89
N ASP A 29 -14.13 6.13 3.58
CA ASP A 29 -13.55 7.42 3.95
C ASP A 29 -13.48 7.56 5.49
N ASN A 30 -14.52 7.13 6.23
CA ASN A 30 -14.53 7.10 7.68
C ASN A 30 -13.45 6.17 8.25
N ASN A 31 -13.38 4.92 7.76
CA ASN A 31 -12.44 3.91 8.25
C ASN A 31 -10.99 4.20 7.88
N LYS A 32 -10.76 5.09 6.91
CA LYS A 32 -9.44 5.60 6.54
C LYS A 32 -9.01 6.80 7.41
N SER A 33 -9.96 7.50 8.02
CA SER A 33 -9.70 8.65 8.89
C SER A 33 -9.20 8.20 10.27
N THR A 34 -8.25 8.94 10.84
CA THR A 34 -7.80 8.74 12.23
C THR A 34 -8.78 9.38 13.21
N GLY A 35 -9.01 8.73 14.35
CA GLY A 35 -9.87 9.24 15.44
C GLY A 35 -11.37 9.00 15.25
N ALA A 36 -11.80 8.47 14.11
CA ALA A 36 -13.18 8.05 13.90
C ALA A 36 -13.41 6.62 14.42
N SER A 37 -14.60 6.36 14.95
CA SER A 37 -15.03 4.99 15.27
C SER A 37 -15.18 4.17 13.99
N ARG A 38 -14.79 2.90 14.04
CA ARG A 38 -14.89 2.00 12.90
C ARG A 38 -16.36 1.78 12.53
N MET A 39 -16.65 1.87 11.23
CA MET A 39 -17.95 1.56 10.65
C MET A 39 -17.89 0.20 9.96
N ASP A 40 -18.96 -0.58 10.11
CA ASP A 40 -19.08 -1.88 9.46
C ASP A 40 -19.49 -1.71 7.99
N ASP A 41 -18.89 -2.54 7.13
CA ASP A 41 -19.11 -2.49 5.70
C ASP A 41 -20.14 -3.54 5.26
N VAL A 42 -21.41 -3.13 5.30
CA VAL A 42 -22.56 -3.97 4.96
C VAL A 42 -22.59 -4.34 3.46
N TYR A 43 -21.81 -3.68 2.61
CA TYR A 43 -21.84 -3.88 1.16
C TYR A 43 -20.62 -4.65 0.61
N GLU A 44 -19.71 -5.10 1.46
CA GLU A 44 -18.49 -5.80 1.04
C GLU A 44 -18.76 -7.14 0.36
N GLU A 45 -19.70 -7.93 0.90
CA GLU A 45 -20.03 -9.25 0.35
C GLU A 45 -20.64 -9.13 -1.05
N GLU A 46 -21.66 -8.28 -1.18
CA GLU A 46 -22.30 -8.00 -2.47
C GLU A 46 -21.32 -7.41 -3.49
N TRP A 47 -20.41 -6.52 -3.05
CA TRP A 47 -19.38 -5.96 -3.92
C TRP A 47 -18.46 -7.04 -4.49
N LYS A 48 -18.04 -7.98 -3.66
CA LYS A 48 -17.21 -9.12 -4.07
C LYS A 48 -17.94 -10.00 -5.07
N GLU A 49 -19.22 -10.29 -4.80
CA GLU A 49 -20.04 -11.10 -5.69
C GLU A 49 -20.18 -10.47 -7.09
N ILE A 50 -20.50 -9.18 -7.16
CA ILE A 50 -20.59 -8.47 -8.45
C ILE A 50 -19.23 -8.47 -9.17
N THR A 51 -18.14 -8.22 -8.43
CA THR A 51 -16.79 -8.18 -9.01
C THR A 51 -16.33 -9.55 -9.50
N ASN A 52 -16.67 -10.63 -8.80
CA ASN A 52 -16.31 -11.99 -9.19
C ASN A 52 -17.05 -12.45 -10.44
N ASN A 53 -18.28 -11.98 -10.63
CA ASN A 53 -19.10 -12.30 -11.80
C ASN A 53 -18.85 -11.36 -12.99
N ASP A 54 -18.11 -10.27 -12.81
CA ASP A 54 -17.77 -9.33 -13.89
C ASP A 54 -16.71 -9.94 -14.82
N ASP A 55 -17.13 -10.38 -16.00
CA ASP A 55 -16.28 -10.91 -17.06
C ASP A 55 -15.78 -9.83 -18.03
N SER A 56 -16.03 -8.55 -17.73
CA SER A 56 -15.63 -7.40 -18.54
C SER A 56 -14.14 -7.45 -18.91
N ILE A 57 -13.86 -7.32 -20.21
CA ILE A 57 -12.49 -7.27 -20.70
C ILE A 57 -11.87 -5.90 -20.46
N LEU A 58 -10.85 -5.84 -19.59
CA LEU A 58 -10.02 -4.65 -19.49
C LEU A 58 -9.30 -4.39 -20.82
N PRO A 59 -9.19 -3.12 -21.26
CA PRO A 59 -8.50 -2.79 -22.50
C PRO A 59 -7.03 -3.22 -22.43
N GLU A 60 -6.49 -3.62 -23.58
CA GLU A 60 -5.08 -4.01 -23.73
C GLU A 60 -4.13 -2.86 -23.36
N VAL A 61 -4.57 -1.61 -23.52
CA VAL A 61 -3.79 -0.43 -23.17
C VAL A 61 -4.61 0.42 -22.21
N LEU A 62 -4.16 0.50 -20.95
CA LEU A 62 -4.68 1.42 -19.97
C LEU A 62 -4.11 2.81 -20.26
N ARG A 63 -4.98 3.77 -20.57
CA ARG A 63 -4.59 5.17 -20.80
C ARG A 63 -5.04 6.03 -19.63
N SER A 64 -4.10 6.78 -19.07
CA SER A 64 -4.36 7.97 -18.26
C SER A 64 -3.96 9.21 -19.07
N ALA A 65 -4.44 10.39 -18.69
CA ALA A 65 -4.14 11.65 -19.36
C ALA A 65 -2.62 11.91 -19.53
N LYS A 66 -1.77 11.29 -18.70
CA LYS A 66 -0.31 11.49 -18.71
C LYS A 66 0.50 10.21 -19.00
N THR A 67 -0.12 9.04 -18.99
CA THR A 67 0.64 7.76 -19.03
C THR A 67 -0.09 6.69 -19.81
N VAL A 68 0.66 5.93 -20.61
CA VAL A 68 0.19 4.75 -21.33
C VAL A 68 0.80 3.52 -20.69
N VAL A 69 -0.04 2.57 -20.27
CA VAL A 69 0.39 1.31 -19.66
C VAL A 69 -0.22 0.15 -20.43
N ILE A 70 0.63 -0.74 -20.95
CA ILE A 70 0.18 -1.96 -21.64
C ILE A 70 -0.26 -2.99 -20.60
N ASN A 71 -1.52 -3.40 -20.68
CA ASN A 71 -2.18 -4.42 -19.89
C ASN A 71 -1.89 -5.80 -20.49
N LYS A 72 -0.77 -6.42 -20.09
CA LYS A 72 -0.45 -7.79 -20.50
C LYS A 72 -1.36 -8.78 -19.78
N LYS A 73 -2.50 -9.17 -20.37
CA LYS A 73 -3.24 -10.36 -19.95
C LYS A 73 -2.47 -11.60 -20.42
N GLY A 74 -1.99 -12.44 -19.50
CA GLY A 74 -1.40 -13.75 -19.82
C GLY A 74 0.07 -14.00 -19.47
N GLY A 75 0.73 -13.16 -18.66
CA GLY A 75 2.06 -13.47 -18.13
C GLY A 75 1.97 -14.26 -16.83
N LEU A 76 2.04 -15.60 -16.90
CA LEU A 76 2.63 -16.40 -15.82
C LEU A 76 4.06 -15.91 -15.65
N GLU A 77 4.27 -14.97 -14.74
CA GLU A 77 5.48 -14.85 -13.93
C GLU A 77 5.17 -13.78 -12.88
N PRO A 78 5.27 -14.08 -11.57
CA PRO A 78 5.18 -13.06 -10.55
C PRO A 78 6.28 -12.03 -10.85
N LYS A 79 5.90 -10.79 -11.19
CA LYS A 79 6.85 -9.68 -11.20
C LYS A 79 7.59 -9.73 -9.87
N GLN A 80 8.90 -9.99 -9.92
CA GLN A 80 9.76 -9.92 -8.75
C GLN A 80 9.38 -8.64 -7.99
N LYS A 81 8.85 -8.80 -6.78
CA LYS A 81 8.52 -7.67 -5.92
C LYS A 81 9.78 -6.81 -5.88
N LYS A 82 9.73 -5.58 -6.40
CA LYS A 82 10.82 -4.63 -6.16
C LYS A 82 11.05 -4.65 -4.65
N MET A 83 12.29 -4.93 -4.22
CA MET A 83 12.64 -4.94 -2.80
C MET A 83 12.07 -3.66 -2.20
N LYS A 84 11.33 -3.81 -1.08
CA LYS A 84 10.80 -2.67 -0.35
C LYS A 84 11.99 -1.74 -0.10
N LYS A 85 11.98 -0.55 -0.72
CA LYS A 85 12.91 0.48 -0.31
C LYS A 85 12.64 0.74 1.17
N ASP A 86 13.68 0.81 1.96
CA ASP A 86 13.59 1.14 3.38
C ASP A 86 12.72 2.40 3.53
N SER A 87 11.82 2.35 4.53
CA SER A 87 10.99 3.50 4.88
C SER A 87 11.88 4.72 5.10
N ASN A 88 11.39 5.92 4.77
CA ASN A 88 12.13 7.16 5.04
C ASN A 88 12.53 7.28 6.52
N GLU A 89 11.72 6.71 7.42
CA GLU A 89 11.99 6.61 8.86
C GLU A 89 13.22 5.74 9.17
N THR A 90 13.34 4.58 8.54
CA THR A 90 14.49 3.68 8.71
C THR A 90 15.79 4.27 8.15
N LEU A 91 15.70 5.02 7.05
CA LEU A 91 16.85 5.75 6.51
C LEU A 91 17.34 6.84 7.47
N LEU A 92 16.40 7.57 8.11
CA LEU A 92 16.73 8.60 9.09
C LEU A 92 17.37 8.00 10.36
N LEU A 93 16.84 6.89 10.86
CA LEU A 93 17.40 6.15 11.99
C LEU A 93 18.85 5.72 11.73
N ASN A 94 19.14 5.17 10.54
CA ASN A 94 20.50 4.76 10.17
C ASN A 94 21.47 5.95 10.12
N PHE A 95 21.05 7.06 9.52
CA PHE A 95 21.87 8.28 9.47
C PHE A 95 22.22 8.84 10.86
N LEU A 96 21.26 8.86 11.79
CA LEU A 96 21.51 9.33 13.16
C LEU A 96 22.48 8.41 13.89
N LYS A 97 22.31 7.09 13.74
CA LYS A 97 23.19 6.07 14.32
C LYS A 97 24.63 6.22 13.82
N GLU A 98 24.84 6.42 12.52
CA GLU A 98 26.16 6.67 11.94
C GLU A 98 26.82 7.92 12.52
N LYS A 99 26.06 9.01 12.71
CA LYS A 99 26.59 10.24 13.33
C LYS A 99 26.99 10.04 14.78
N GLU A 100 26.26 9.22 15.52
CA GLU A 100 26.56 8.91 16.93
C GLU A 100 27.82 8.06 17.05
N ILE A 101 27.95 7.00 16.24
CA ILE A 101 29.15 6.15 16.17
C ILE A 101 30.39 7.00 15.81
N ALA A 102 30.27 7.91 14.84
CA ALA A 102 31.38 8.79 14.46
C ALA A 102 31.79 9.75 15.58
N LYS A 103 30.85 10.21 16.41
CA LYS A 103 31.18 11.02 17.60
C LYS A 103 31.92 10.17 18.64
N GLU A 104 31.44 8.96 18.89
CA GLU A 104 32.05 8.03 19.84
C GLU A 104 33.48 7.63 19.43
N SER A 105 33.73 7.34 18.14
CA SER A 105 35.06 7.02 17.63
C SER A 105 36.05 8.16 17.88
N ARG A 106 35.68 9.39 17.49
CA ARG A 106 36.54 10.57 17.71
C ARG A 106 36.80 10.82 19.19
N HIS A 107 35.81 10.59 20.04
CA HIS A 107 35.98 10.70 21.48
C HIS A 107 36.97 9.65 22.01
N ASN A 108 36.83 8.39 21.59
CA ASN A 108 37.70 7.31 22.03
C ASN A 108 39.14 7.51 21.53
N GLU A 109 39.33 7.93 20.28
CA GLU A 109 40.63 8.31 19.73
C GLU A 109 41.28 9.43 20.55
N LYS A 110 40.52 10.50 20.84
CA LYS A 110 40.99 11.60 21.70
C LYS A 110 41.39 11.11 23.09
N MET A 111 40.56 10.27 23.72
CA MET A 111 40.84 9.74 25.06
C MET A 111 42.06 8.82 25.07
N ASN A 112 42.26 8.02 24.01
CA ASN A 112 43.43 7.16 23.87
C ASN A 112 44.71 7.99 23.72
N LEU A 113 44.68 9.06 22.92
CA LEU A 113 45.80 10.00 22.80
C LEU A 113 46.12 10.68 24.14
N LEU A 114 45.11 11.12 24.87
CA LEU A 114 45.29 11.69 26.20
C LEU A 114 45.91 10.69 27.17
N LYS A 115 45.47 9.42 27.15
CA LYS A 115 46.07 8.36 27.95
C LYS A 115 47.53 8.10 27.58
N SER A 116 47.89 8.11 26.29
CA SER A 116 49.30 7.95 25.88
C SER A 116 50.18 9.16 26.24
N LEU A 117 49.61 10.37 26.30
CA LEU A 117 50.36 11.60 26.62
C LEU A 117 50.46 11.87 28.12
N LEU A 118 49.46 11.48 28.90
CA LEU A 118 49.36 11.74 30.35
C LEU A 118 49.61 10.48 31.21
N GLY A 119 49.70 9.30 30.58
CA GLY A 119 49.87 8.01 31.25
C GLY A 119 51.30 7.65 31.67
N ASP A 120 52.29 8.48 31.34
CA ASP A 120 53.65 8.37 31.86
C ASP A 120 53.90 9.39 32.97
N LYS A 121 53.38 9.07 34.17
CA LYS A 121 53.96 9.40 35.48
C LYS A 121 53.62 8.32 36.49
#